data_AF-A0A0D9PI29-F1
#
_entry.id   AF-A0A0D9PI29-F1
#
_cell.length_a   1.000
_cell.length_b   1.000
_cell.length_c   1.000
_cell.angle_alpha   90.00
_cell.angle_beta   90.00
_cell.angle_gamma   90.00
#
_symmetry.space_group_name_H-M   'P 1'
#
loop_
_entity.id
_entity.type
_entity.pdbx_description
1 polymer ?
#
loop_
_entity_poly.entity_id
_entity_poly.type
_entity_poly.pdbx_seq_one_letter_code
_entity_poly.pdbx_strand_id
1 'polypeptide(L)'
;MQGGHNAGHQIVTGGVSYSFHLLPSGLINPNCLNLIGSGVVFHVPSFFSELKELDEKGLPRVYDRILVSDRVHINLDLHIAVDGLEEAELGEQKIGTTGRGIGPCYSTKAARTGIRLAEVFKAELFESKLRRLASGFAKRYGDLLKYDVEDEIARFREYRPKLARFAVDAVSFMRSAQEKNMNILVEGANIRHELGWAVLKRKILEKMAQNSRNSAENGGRPLVDGVVVVDLVVLRYSTAINYYTALNLTKLDVLDTFETIKIAVAYKDPESGEELASYPTDPDILDRAHVVYHEMPGWKRPTTNVKTFGDLPKQAQDYVEFIESFVGVKVKWIGTGPDRESMIEK
;
A
#
# COMPACT_ATOMS: atom_id res chain seq x y z
N MET A 1 5.30 5.55 -7.54
CA MET A 1 5.36 4.64 -8.71
C MET A 1 3.97 4.20 -9.17
N GLN A 2 3.07 3.85 -8.26
CA GLN A 2 1.68 3.46 -8.53
C GLN A 2 0.79 3.77 -7.31
N GLY A 3 -0.49 3.40 -7.34
CA GLY A 3 -1.45 3.63 -6.26
C GLY A 3 -2.03 5.04 -6.28
N GLY A 4 -2.50 5.51 -5.14
CA GLY A 4 -3.00 6.86 -4.91
C GLY A 4 -3.10 7.12 -3.40
N HIS A 5 -3.99 8.02 -2.99
CA HIS A 5 -4.22 8.33 -1.58
C HIS A 5 -4.88 7.19 -0.77
N ASN A 6 -4.92 5.96 -1.28
CA ASN A 6 -5.38 4.76 -0.58
C ASN A 6 -4.28 4.02 0.17
N ALA A 7 -3.01 4.39 -0.06
CA ALA A 7 -1.91 3.96 0.79
C ALA A 7 -1.95 4.71 2.14
N GLY A 8 -1.31 4.15 3.16
CA GLY A 8 -1.22 4.76 4.49
C GLY A 8 0.04 4.28 5.19
N HIS A 9 0.97 5.20 5.41
CA HIS A 9 2.20 4.99 6.16
C HIS A 9 2.22 5.96 7.33
N GLN A 10 2.53 5.44 8.52
CA GLN A 10 2.71 6.24 9.71
C GLN A 10 4.18 6.17 10.11
N ILE A 11 4.80 7.33 10.32
CA ILE A 11 6.19 7.43 10.81
C ILE A 11 6.16 8.23 12.10
N VAL A 12 6.77 7.66 13.14
CA VAL A 12 6.99 8.33 14.43
C VAL A 12 8.46 8.74 14.51
N THR A 13 8.72 10.04 14.68
CA THR A 13 10.07 10.56 14.88
C THR A 13 10.04 11.81 15.75
N GLY A 14 10.99 11.93 16.69
CA GLY A 14 11.03 13.04 17.64
C GLY A 14 9.76 13.16 18.50
N GLY A 15 9.05 12.05 18.74
CA GLY A 15 7.78 12.02 19.47
C GLY A 15 6.56 12.53 18.69
N VAL A 16 6.73 12.92 17.41
CA VAL A 16 5.64 13.38 16.54
C VAL A 16 5.28 12.28 15.54
N SER A 17 3.98 12.09 15.33
CA SER A 17 3.44 11.14 14.37
C SER A 17 3.05 11.83 13.06
N TYR A 18 3.62 11.37 11.96
CA TYR A 18 3.36 11.84 10.61
C TYR A 18 2.64 10.74 9.81
N SER A 19 1.55 11.10 9.16
CA SER A 19 0.76 10.19 8.32
C SER A 19 0.95 10.59 6.87
N PHE A 20 1.29 9.61 6.04
CA PHE A 20 1.52 9.76 4.60
C PHE A 20 0.55 8.87 3.83
N HIS A 21 -0.15 9.43 2.87
CA HIS A 21 -1.10 8.71 2.00
C HIS A 21 -0.72 8.85 0.54
N LEU A 22 -0.74 10.08 0.02
CA LEU A 22 -0.37 10.37 -1.36
C LEU A 22 1.07 10.87 -1.46
N LEU A 23 1.56 11.55 -0.42
CA LEU A 23 2.90 12.09 -0.41
C LEU A 23 3.93 11.00 -0.07
N PRO A 24 5.09 10.96 -0.75
CA PRO A 24 6.17 10.07 -0.36
C PRO A 24 6.67 10.37 1.06
N SER A 25 6.91 9.32 1.83
CA SER A 25 7.37 9.41 3.21
C SER A 25 8.79 9.97 3.34
N GLY A 26 9.57 9.97 2.25
CA GLY A 26 10.84 10.68 2.13
C GLY A 26 10.78 12.17 2.51
N LEU A 27 9.61 12.83 2.53
CA LEU A 27 9.44 14.20 3.03
C LEU A 27 9.90 14.38 4.48
N ILE A 28 9.95 13.30 5.28
CA ILE A 28 10.50 13.32 6.63
C ILE A 28 11.99 13.70 6.67
N ASN A 29 12.74 13.38 5.61
CA ASN A 29 14.15 13.75 5.49
C ASN A 29 14.24 15.12 4.80
N PRO A 30 14.77 16.18 5.46
CA PRO A 30 14.82 17.54 4.91
C PRO A 30 15.68 17.68 3.65
N ASN A 31 16.56 16.72 3.39
CA ASN A 31 17.47 16.69 2.23
C ASN A 31 16.93 15.84 1.07
N CYS A 32 15.78 15.19 1.25
CA CYS A 32 15.17 14.38 0.20
C CYS A 32 14.26 15.23 -0.69
N LEU A 33 14.42 15.07 -1.99
CA LEU A 33 13.48 15.55 -3.01
C LEU A 33 12.52 14.41 -3.36
N ASN A 34 11.23 14.71 -3.36
CA ASN A 34 10.17 13.72 -3.49
C ASN A 34 9.47 13.85 -4.84
N LEU A 35 9.06 12.72 -5.42
CA LEU A 35 8.38 12.69 -6.72
C LEU A 35 7.17 11.76 -6.69
N ILE A 36 6.01 12.30 -7.04
CA ILE A 36 4.83 11.52 -7.37
C ILE A 36 4.92 11.11 -8.85
N GLY A 37 5.28 9.84 -9.09
CA GLY A 37 5.50 9.30 -10.42
C GLY A 37 4.23 9.07 -11.24
N SER A 38 4.37 8.98 -12.57
CA SER A 38 3.28 8.92 -13.57
C SER A 38 2.28 7.77 -13.41
N GLY A 39 2.65 6.71 -12.69
CA GLY A 39 1.73 5.59 -12.45
C GLY A 39 0.67 5.88 -11.40
N VAL A 40 0.82 6.93 -10.59
CA VAL A 40 -0.10 7.30 -9.50
C VAL A 40 -1.41 7.90 -10.03
N VAL A 41 -2.53 7.58 -9.38
CA VAL A 41 -3.79 8.32 -9.48
C VAL A 41 -3.83 9.42 -8.42
N PHE A 42 -3.84 10.67 -8.88
CA PHE A 42 -3.53 11.85 -8.11
C PHE A 42 -4.80 12.60 -7.72
N HIS A 43 -5.09 12.61 -6.42
CA HIS A 43 -6.25 13.33 -5.86
C HIS A 43 -5.80 14.70 -5.34
N VAL A 44 -6.20 15.77 -6.03
CA VAL A 44 -5.74 17.13 -5.76
C VAL A 44 -6.10 17.64 -4.36
N PRO A 45 -7.35 17.47 -3.87
CA PRO A 45 -7.71 17.88 -2.50
C PRO A 45 -6.84 17.19 -1.43
N SER A 46 -6.66 15.87 -1.52
CA SER A 46 -5.82 15.14 -0.56
C SER A 46 -4.36 15.59 -0.61
N PHE A 47 -3.81 15.84 -1.80
CA PHE A 47 -2.45 16.35 -1.93
C PHE A 47 -2.22 17.64 -1.15
N PHE A 48 -3.10 18.63 -1.32
CA PHE A 48 -2.95 19.91 -0.63
C PHE A 48 -3.24 19.82 0.88
N SER A 49 -4.24 19.02 1.28
CA SER A 49 -4.56 18.80 2.70
C SER A 49 -3.38 18.13 3.44
N GLU A 50 -2.80 17.10 2.84
CA GLU A 50 -1.67 16.36 3.42
C GLU A 50 -0.41 17.23 3.49
N LEU A 51 -0.13 18.04 2.46
CA LEU A 51 0.99 19.00 2.52
C LEU A 51 0.83 20.02 3.64
N LYS A 52 -0.39 20.55 3.79
CA LYS A 52 -0.71 21.51 4.85
C LYS A 52 -0.51 20.89 6.24
N GLU A 53 -1.01 19.67 6.45
CA GLU A 53 -0.85 18.96 7.72
C GLU A 53 0.63 18.74 8.08
N LEU A 54 1.45 18.34 7.10
CA LEU A 54 2.89 18.13 7.33
C LEU A 54 3.64 19.43 7.64
N ASP A 55 3.26 20.53 6.99
CA ASP A 55 3.83 21.86 7.24
C ASP A 55 3.44 22.36 8.65
N GLU A 56 2.17 22.20 9.04
CA GLU A 56 1.66 22.54 10.39
C GLU A 56 2.31 21.70 11.49
N LYS A 57 2.69 20.46 11.20
CA LYS A 57 3.47 19.60 12.09
C LYS A 57 4.97 19.94 12.14
N GLY A 58 5.42 20.94 11.39
CA GLY A 58 6.77 21.50 11.46
C GLY A 58 7.79 20.86 10.53
N LEU A 59 7.36 20.10 9.50
CA LEU A 59 8.31 19.60 8.51
C LEU A 59 8.79 20.74 7.60
N PRO A 60 10.11 20.92 7.46
CA PRO A 60 10.64 22.09 6.75
C PRO A 60 10.45 21.95 5.23
N ARG A 61 9.98 23.05 4.61
CA ARG A 61 9.96 23.25 3.14
C ARG A 61 9.29 22.10 2.38
N VAL A 62 8.24 21.49 2.94
CA VAL A 62 7.55 20.36 2.30
C VAL A 62 7.04 20.73 0.90
N TYR A 63 6.60 21.97 0.76
CA TYR A 63 6.12 22.60 -0.45
C TYR A 63 7.16 22.75 -1.57
N ASP A 64 8.45 22.81 -1.24
CA ASP A 64 9.55 23.02 -2.21
C ASP A 64 10.26 21.71 -2.58
N ARG A 65 9.96 20.63 -1.84
CA ARG A 65 10.64 19.34 -1.94
C ARG A 65 9.75 18.23 -2.49
N ILE A 66 8.68 18.60 -3.18
CA ILE A 66 7.73 17.66 -3.79
C ILE A 66 7.47 18.05 -5.24
N LEU A 67 7.61 17.08 -6.12
CA LEU A 67 7.33 17.18 -7.55
C LEU A 67 6.22 16.19 -7.91
N VAL A 68 5.44 16.52 -8.95
CA VAL A 68 4.35 15.70 -9.44
C VAL A 68 4.51 15.51 -10.94
N SER A 69 4.48 14.26 -11.40
CA SER A 69 4.52 13.97 -12.83
C SER A 69 3.33 14.62 -13.54
N ASP A 70 3.60 15.34 -14.62
CA ASP A 70 2.59 15.86 -15.55
C ASP A 70 1.72 14.75 -16.18
N ARG A 71 2.16 13.49 -16.11
CA ARG A 71 1.47 12.30 -16.65
C ARG A 71 0.63 11.54 -15.62
N VAL A 72 0.57 11.95 -14.34
CA VAL A 72 -0.38 11.34 -13.40
C VAL A 72 -1.81 11.46 -13.91
N HIS A 73 -2.64 10.46 -13.62
CA HIS A 73 -4.08 10.57 -13.87
C HIS A 73 -4.75 11.25 -12.70
N ILE A 74 -5.70 12.15 -12.97
CA ILE A 74 -6.42 12.87 -11.94
C ILE A 74 -7.52 11.98 -11.40
N ASN A 75 -7.44 11.72 -10.10
CA ASN A 75 -8.53 11.14 -9.34
C ASN A 75 -9.51 12.27 -8.99
N LEU A 76 -10.75 12.14 -9.42
CA LEU A 76 -11.80 13.15 -9.35
C LEU A 76 -12.80 12.71 -8.29
N ASP A 77 -13.57 13.65 -7.75
CA ASP A 77 -14.67 13.33 -6.84
C ASP A 77 -15.74 12.47 -7.54
N LEU A 78 -15.87 12.62 -8.87
CA LEU A 78 -16.64 11.71 -9.72
C LEU A 78 -16.22 10.24 -9.55
N HIS A 79 -14.92 9.95 -9.52
CA HIS A 79 -14.43 8.59 -9.35
C HIS A 79 -14.72 8.05 -7.96
N ILE A 80 -14.67 8.90 -6.92
CA ILE A 80 -15.04 8.53 -5.55
C ILE A 80 -16.53 8.15 -5.48
N ALA A 81 -17.40 8.94 -6.08
CA ALA A 81 -18.83 8.65 -6.15
C ALA A 81 -19.10 7.32 -6.88
N VAL A 82 -18.42 7.08 -8.00
CA VAL A 82 -18.55 5.84 -8.78
C VAL A 82 -18.05 4.62 -7.99
N ASP A 83 -16.94 4.72 -7.26
CA ASP A 83 -16.38 3.63 -6.43
C ASP A 83 -17.41 3.15 -5.39
N GLY A 84 -18.08 4.11 -4.73
CA GLY A 84 -19.14 3.80 -3.77
C GLY A 84 -20.35 3.10 -4.40
N LEU A 85 -20.72 3.47 -5.63
CA LEU A 85 -21.82 2.83 -6.36
C LEU A 85 -21.45 1.43 -6.85
N GLU A 86 -20.24 1.24 -7.37
CA GLU A 86 -19.74 -0.09 -7.79
C GLU A 86 -19.74 -1.07 -6.60
N GLU A 87 -19.27 -0.65 -5.43
CA GLU A 87 -19.31 -1.48 -4.23
C GLU A 87 -20.74 -1.74 -3.72
N ALA A 88 -21.67 -0.80 -3.92
CA ALA A 88 -23.07 -0.99 -3.56
C ALA A 88 -23.77 -2.02 -4.46
N GLU A 89 -23.52 -1.97 -5.78
CA GLU A 89 -24.07 -2.94 -6.76
C GLU A 89 -23.62 -4.38 -6.48
N LEU A 90 -22.42 -4.56 -5.93
CA LEU A 90 -21.87 -5.89 -5.62
C LEU A 90 -22.55 -6.59 -4.44
N GLY A 91 -23.39 -5.92 -3.65
CA GLY A 91 -24.18 -6.57 -2.59
C GLY A 91 -23.31 -7.28 -1.53
N GLU A 92 -23.42 -8.61 -1.42
CA GLU A 92 -22.57 -9.42 -0.51
C GLU A 92 -21.17 -9.74 -1.10
N GLN A 93 -20.98 -9.47 -2.39
CA GLN A 93 -19.74 -9.73 -3.13
C GLN A 93 -18.80 -8.51 -3.17
N LYS A 94 -18.95 -7.57 -2.23
CA LYS A 94 -18.06 -6.40 -2.12
C LYS A 94 -16.60 -6.81 -2.10
N ILE A 95 -15.78 -6.00 -2.75
CA ILE A 95 -14.34 -6.19 -2.78
C ILE A 95 -13.73 -5.62 -1.49
N GLY A 96 -14.37 -4.62 -0.87
CA GLY A 96 -13.82 -3.85 0.23
C GLY A 96 -12.83 -2.82 -0.29
N THR A 97 -13.26 -2.01 -1.26
CA THR A 97 -12.46 -0.88 -1.76
C THR A 97 -12.27 0.15 -0.64
N THR A 98 -11.32 1.07 -0.81
CA THR A 98 -11.14 2.15 0.16
C THR A 98 -12.18 3.27 -0.01
N GLY A 99 -13.08 3.17 -1.00
CA GLY A 99 -14.03 4.25 -1.33
C GLY A 99 -13.34 5.55 -1.72
N ARG A 100 -12.17 5.45 -2.38
CA ARG A 100 -11.30 6.59 -2.70
C ARG A 100 -11.19 6.84 -4.20
N GLY A 101 -11.98 6.15 -5.03
CA GLY A 101 -11.99 6.37 -6.48
C GLY A 101 -10.81 5.75 -7.23
N ILE A 102 -9.99 4.92 -6.57
CA ILE A 102 -8.76 4.37 -7.15
C ILE A 102 -9.08 3.45 -8.32
N GLY A 103 -9.99 2.50 -8.13
CA GLY A 103 -10.44 1.55 -9.16
C GLY A 103 -11.03 2.27 -10.37
N PRO A 104 -12.08 3.11 -10.20
CA PRO A 104 -12.65 3.88 -11.29
C PRO A 104 -11.66 4.78 -12.02
N CYS A 105 -10.71 5.42 -11.31
CA CYS A 105 -9.68 6.24 -11.95
C CYS A 105 -8.70 5.40 -12.80
N TYR A 106 -8.28 4.23 -12.32
CA TYR A 106 -7.48 3.30 -13.13
C TYR A 106 -8.29 2.74 -14.32
N SER A 107 -9.59 2.53 -14.15
CA SER A 107 -10.49 2.10 -15.23
C SER A 107 -10.55 3.15 -16.35
N THR A 108 -10.72 4.43 -16.02
CA THR A 108 -10.72 5.50 -17.04
C THR A 108 -9.35 5.70 -17.68
N LYS A 109 -8.25 5.47 -16.94
CA LYS A 109 -6.89 5.39 -17.50
C LYS A 109 -6.76 4.27 -18.53
N ALA A 110 -7.17 3.05 -18.19
CA ALA A 110 -7.12 1.90 -19.09
C ALA A 110 -8.01 2.11 -20.33
N ALA A 111 -9.20 2.70 -20.14
CA ALA A 111 -10.12 3.06 -21.22
C ALA A 111 -9.61 4.22 -22.10
N ARG A 112 -8.53 4.91 -21.70
CA ARG A 112 -7.97 6.11 -22.36
C ARG A 112 -8.94 7.30 -22.36
N THR A 113 -9.91 7.30 -21.46
CA THR A 113 -10.92 8.36 -21.28
C THR A 113 -10.59 9.31 -20.14
N GLY A 114 -9.71 8.90 -19.23
CA GLY A 114 -9.28 9.66 -18.07
C GLY A 114 -8.55 10.97 -18.41
N ILE A 115 -8.33 11.77 -17.37
CA ILE A 115 -7.71 13.09 -17.45
C ILE A 115 -6.33 13.01 -16.80
N ARG A 116 -5.30 13.56 -17.47
CA ARG A 116 -3.94 13.68 -16.90
C ARG A 116 -3.66 15.08 -16.38
N LEU A 117 -2.68 15.22 -15.48
CA LEU A 117 -2.30 16.53 -14.92
C LEU A 117 -1.92 17.55 -16.00
N ALA A 118 -1.18 17.16 -17.04
CA ALA A 118 -0.85 18.04 -18.16
C ALA A 118 -2.10 18.63 -18.87
N GLU A 119 -3.23 17.93 -18.82
CA GLU A 119 -4.49 18.36 -19.43
C GLU A 119 -5.29 19.29 -18.52
N VAL A 120 -5.06 19.25 -17.22
CA VAL A 120 -5.68 20.17 -16.24
C VAL A 120 -5.35 21.63 -16.56
N PHE A 121 -4.13 21.90 -17.05
CA PHE A 121 -3.69 23.23 -17.45
C PHE A 121 -4.32 23.74 -18.75
N LYS A 122 -5.00 22.86 -19.51
CA LYS A 122 -5.76 23.22 -20.72
C LYS A 122 -7.24 23.29 -20.37
N ALA A 123 -7.69 24.44 -19.86
CA ALA A 123 -9.00 24.59 -19.22
C ALA A 123 -10.17 24.02 -20.04
N GLU A 124 -10.31 24.42 -21.30
CA GLU A 124 -11.40 23.95 -22.18
C GLU A 124 -11.37 22.42 -22.40
N LEU A 125 -10.17 21.85 -22.58
CA LEU A 125 -9.99 20.42 -22.76
C LEU A 125 -10.36 19.65 -21.49
N PHE A 126 -9.89 20.12 -20.33
CA PHE A 126 -10.23 19.54 -19.03
C PHE A 126 -11.74 19.53 -18.80
N GLU A 127 -12.38 20.69 -18.97
CA GLU A 127 -13.82 20.85 -18.73
C GLU A 127 -14.66 20.00 -19.67
N SER A 128 -14.31 19.96 -20.96
CA SER A 128 -14.95 19.09 -21.95
C SER A 128 -14.84 17.61 -21.59
N LYS A 129 -13.64 17.15 -21.19
CA LYS A 129 -13.41 15.76 -20.78
C LYS A 129 -14.18 15.41 -19.50
N LEU A 130 -14.19 16.30 -18.51
CA LEU A 130 -14.86 16.06 -17.23
C LEU A 130 -16.38 15.94 -17.42
N ARG A 131 -16.99 16.83 -18.20
CA ARG A 131 -18.42 16.73 -18.58
C ARG A 131 -18.73 15.44 -19.33
N ARG A 132 -17.84 15.01 -20.23
CA ARG A 132 -18.01 13.74 -20.96
C ARG A 132 -17.93 12.53 -20.04
N LEU A 133 -17.00 12.50 -19.08
CA LEU A 133 -16.92 11.45 -18.07
C LEU A 133 -18.18 11.42 -17.18
N ALA A 134 -18.59 12.58 -16.68
CA ALA A 134 -19.79 12.71 -15.85
C ALA A 134 -21.04 12.21 -16.61
N SER A 135 -21.22 12.62 -17.87
CA SER A 135 -22.31 12.12 -18.72
C SER A 135 -22.23 10.61 -18.96
N GLY A 136 -21.03 10.06 -19.16
CA GLY A 136 -20.82 8.62 -19.34
C GLY A 136 -21.23 7.81 -18.11
N PHE A 137 -20.82 8.24 -16.90
CA PHE A 137 -21.22 7.58 -15.66
C PHE A 137 -22.68 7.81 -15.31
N ALA A 138 -23.25 8.98 -15.61
CA ALA A 138 -24.68 9.24 -15.44
C ALA A 138 -25.53 8.30 -16.33
N LYS A 139 -25.07 7.95 -17.53
CA LYS A 139 -25.74 6.93 -18.36
C LYS A 139 -25.69 5.53 -17.75
N ARG A 140 -24.65 5.21 -16.96
CA ARG A 140 -24.50 3.92 -16.29
C ARG A 140 -25.35 3.82 -15.03
N TYR A 141 -25.26 4.82 -14.16
CA TYR A 141 -25.85 4.78 -12.82
C TYR A 141 -27.15 5.58 -12.67
N GLY A 142 -27.54 6.35 -13.69
CA GLY A 142 -28.74 7.18 -13.66
C GLY A 142 -28.76 8.13 -12.46
N ASP A 143 -29.93 8.24 -11.83
CA ASP A 143 -30.18 9.15 -10.70
C ASP A 143 -29.40 8.78 -9.42
N LEU A 144 -28.80 7.59 -9.35
CA LEU A 144 -27.98 7.18 -8.21
C LEU A 144 -26.65 7.95 -8.16
N LEU A 145 -26.16 8.43 -9.31
CA LEU A 145 -24.96 9.24 -9.36
C LEU A 145 -25.26 10.68 -8.89
N LYS A 146 -24.98 10.96 -7.63
CA LYS A 146 -25.02 12.32 -7.07
C LYS A 146 -23.64 12.97 -7.24
N TYR A 147 -23.50 13.78 -8.28
CA TYR A 147 -22.25 14.47 -8.59
C TYR A 147 -22.52 15.78 -9.33
N ASP A 148 -21.92 16.88 -8.85
CA ASP A 148 -21.97 18.19 -9.50
C ASP A 148 -20.66 18.44 -10.27
N VAL A 149 -20.79 18.41 -11.59
CA VAL A 149 -19.66 18.60 -12.51
C VAL A 149 -19.14 20.03 -12.52
N GLU A 150 -20.03 21.02 -12.37
CA GLU A 150 -19.64 22.43 -12.46
C GLU A 150 -18.94 22.89 -11.18
N ASP A 151 -19.35 22.35 -10.04
CA ASP A 151 -18.68 22.54 -8.75
C ASP A 151 -17.24 22.00 -8.76
N GLU A 152 -17.00 20.80 -9.29
CA GLU A 152 -15.64 20.28 -9.44
C GLU A 152 -14.82 21.10 -10.45
N ILE A 153 -15.41 21.53 -11.57
CA ILE A 153 -14.75 22.45 -12.52
C ILE A 153 -14.33 23.76 -11.82
N ALA A 154 -15.20 24.33 -10.98
CA ALA A 154 -14.91 25.55 -10.22
C ALA A 154 -13.70 25.36 -9.30
N ARG A 155 -13.63 24.27 -8.54
CA ARG A 155 -12.45 23.95 -7.71
C ARG A 155 -11.17 23.84 -8.54
N PHE A 156 -11.22 23.19 -9.71
CA PHE A 156 -10.04 23.06 -10.57
C PHE A 156 -9.57 24.40 -11.17
N ARG A 157 -10.45 25.41 -11.31
CA ARG A 157 -10.03 26.77 -11.67
C ARG A 157 -9.09 27.36 -10.62
N GLU A 158 -9.34 27.09 -9.34
CA GLU A 158 -8.46 27.54 -8.24
C GLU A 158 -7.20 26.68 -8.08
N TYR A 159 -7.29 25.37 -8.37
CA TYR A 159 -6.16 24.46 -8.22
C TYR A 159 -5.09 24.64 -9.30
N ARG A 160 -5.47 24.94 -10.54
CA ARG A 160 -4.54 25.11 -11.68
C ARG A 160 -3.32 25.98 -11.37
N PRO A 161 -3.46 27.26 -10.92
CA PRO A 161 -2.30 28.10 -10.65
C PRO A 161 -1.42 27.55 -9.52
N LYS A 162 -2.03 26.91 -8.50
CA LYS A 162 -1.31 26.32 -7.36
C LYS A 162 -0.53 25.07 -7.78
N LEU A 163 -1.11 24.24 -8.65
CA LEU A 163 -0.50 22.98 -9.12
C LEU A 163 0.69 23.21 -10.05
N ALA A 164 0.71 24.32 -10.79
CA ALA A 164 1.72 24.59 -11.83
C ALA A 164 3.15 24.45 -11.33
N ARG A 165 3.44 24.90 -10.09
CA ARG A 165 4.80 24.85 -9.52
C ARG A 165 5.31 23.46 -9.19
N PHE A 166 4.42 22.47 -9.05
CA PHE A 166 4.78 21.09 -8.69
C PHE A 166 4.91 20.20 -9.93
N ALA A 167 4.27 20.56 -11.04
CA ALA A 167 4.20 19.73 -12.23
C ALA A 167 5.55 19.68 -12.96
N VAL A 168 6.05 18.47 -13.24
CA VAL A 168 7.29 18.24 -13.98
C VAL A 168 7.13 17.10 -14.98
N ASP A 169 7.93 17.09 -16.05
CA ASP A 169 8.14 15.87 -16.84
C ASP A 169 8.97 14.89 -16.03
N ALA A 170 8.29 13.96 -15.36
CA ALA A 170 8.93 12.99 -14.49
C ALA A 170 9.88 12.03 -15.23
N VAL A 171 9.66 11.74 -16.52
CA VAL A 171 10.54 10.84 -17.27
C VAL A 171 11.88 11.52 -17.53
N SER A 172 11.83 12.77 -17.99
CA SER A 172 13.03 13.59 -18.19
C SER A 172 13.76 13.85 -16.87
N PHE A 173 13.01 14.14 -15.80
CA PHE A 173 13.56 14.31 -14.46
C PHE A 173 14.27 13.03 -13.96
N MET A 174 13.61 11.87 -14.05
CA MET A 174 14.20 10.59 -13.60
C MET A 174 15.44 10.22 -14.41
N ARG A 175 15.42 10.43 -15.73
CA ARG A 175 16.60 10.25 -16.58
C ARG A 175 17.76 11.13 -16.11
N SER A 176 17.50 12.42 -15.84
CA SER A 176 18.54 13.31 -15.33
C SER A 176 19.06 12.89 -13.95
N ALA A 177 18.19 12.40 -13.06
CA ALA A 177 18.58 11.91 -11.75
C ALA A 177 19.49 10.67 -11.86
N GLN A 178 19.18 9.75 -12.79
CA GLN A 178 19.99 8.58 -13.09
C GLN A 178 21.36 8.96 -13.69
N GLU A 179 21.38 9.86 -14.68
CA GLU A 179 22.62 10.33 -15.31
C GLU A 179 23.56 11.03 -14.31
N LYS A 180 23.00 11.65 -13.27
CA LYS A 180 23.74 12.28 -12.16
C LYS A 180 24.10 11.31 -11.02
N ASN A 181 23.80 10.02 -11.15
CA ASN A 181 24.00 9.00 -10.12
C ASN A 181 23.37 9.39 -8.76
N MET A 182 22.17 10.00 -8.80
CA MET A 182 21.44 10.29 -7.57
C MET A 182 20.95 9.00 -6.91
N ASN A 183 21.01 8.94 -5.59
CA ASN A 183 20.39 7.85 -4.83
C ASN A 183 18.86 7.96 -4.96
N ILE A 184 18.24 6.94 -5.53
CA ILE A 184 16.80 6.88 -5.77
C ILE A 184 16.21 5.75 -4.92
N LEU A 185 15.28 6.12 -4.03
CA LEU A 185 14.44 5.18 -3.31
C LEU A 185 13.03 5.20 -3.91
N VAL A 186 12.50 4.04 -4.27
CA VAL A 186 11.14 3.91 -4.79
C VAL A 186 10.24 3.35 -3.70
N GLU A 187 9.32 4.18 -3.22
CA GLU A 187 8.29 3.74 -2.28
C GLU A 187 7.20 2.98 -3.04
N GLY A 188 7.18 1.67 -2.83
CA GLY A 188 6.10 0.80 -3.27
C GLY A 188 4.88 0.99 -2.36
N ALA A 189 3.72 1.15 -2.96
CA ALA A 189 2.45 1.04 -2.24
C ALA A 189 1.84 -0.33 -2.57
N ASN A 190 1.20 -0.96 -1.59
CA ASN A 190 0.27 -2.07 -1.83
C ASN A 190 0.82 -3.25 -2.67
N ILE A 191 1.80 -4.03 -2.18
CA ILE A 191 2.30 -5.24 -2.89
C ILE A 191 1.20 -6.31 -3.05
N ARG A 192 0.33 -6.50 -2.05
CA ARG A 192 -0.78 -7.47 -2.09
C ARG A 192 -2.01 -7.04 -2.92
N HIS A 193 -1.94 -5.90 -3.61
CA HIS A 193 -3.10 -5.32 -4.30
C HIS A 193 -2.84 -5.00 -5.79
N GLU A 194 -1.86 -5.63 -6.41
CA GLU A 194 -1.82 -5.66 -7.88
C GLU A 194 -3.17 -6.17 -8.41
N LEU A 195 -3.68 -5.65 -9.54
CA LEU A 195 -5.08 -5.84 -9.95
C LEU A 195 -5.56 -7.31 -10.02
N GLY A 196 -4.65 -8.28 -10.21
CA GLY A 196 -4.97 -9.72 -10.13
C GLY A 196 -5.08 -10.29 -8.70
N TRP A 197 -4.55 -9.59 -7.71
CA TRP A 197 -4.48 -9.97 -6.30
C TRP A 197 -5.64 -9.39 -5.46
N ALA A 198 -6.54 -8.58 -6.02
CA ALA A 198 -7.62 -7.95 -5.25
C ALA A 198 -8.60 -8.98 -4.65
N VAL A 199 -8.87 -10.10 -5.34
CA VAL A 199 -9.66 -11.23 -4.82
C VAL A 199 -9.02 -11.83 -3.56
N LEU A 200 -7.69 -11.72 -3.45
CA LEU A 200 -6.90 -12.23 -2.35
C LEU A 200 -7.07 -11.45 -1.04
N LYS A 201 -7.32 -10.13 -1.15
CA LYS A 201 -7.47 -9.22 -0.02
C LYS A 201 -8.60 -9.66 0.90
N ARG A 202 -9.78 -9.96 0.35
CA ARG A 202 -10.97 -10.30 1.13
C ARG A 202 -10.77 -11.59 1.92
N LYS A 203 -10.24 -12.63 1.28
CA LYS A 203 -10.19 -13.98 1.87
C LYS A 203 -9.04 -14.16 2.85
N ILE A 204 -7.88 -13.51 2.61
CA ILE A 204 -6.79 -13.48 3.60
C ILE A 204 -7.15 -12.56 4.77
N LEU A 205 -7.78 -11.39 4.55
CA LEU A 205 -8.26 -10.57 5.67
C LEU A 205 -9.41 -11.25 6.40
N GLU A 206 -10.29 -11.99 5.75
CA GLU A 206 -11.31 -12.78 6.44
C GLU A 206 -10.68 -13.93 7.22
N LYS A 207 -9.65 -14.61 6.73
CA LYS A 207 -8.97 -15.69 7.47
C LYS A 207 -8.06 -15.16 8.58
N MET A 208 -7.29 -14.10 8.30
CA MET A 208 -6.50 -13.36 9.29
C MET A 208 -7.39 -12.63 10.30
N ALA A 209 -8.53 -12.07 9.91
CA ALA A 209 -9.50 -11.45 10.81
C ALA A 209 -10.50 -12.45 11.40
N GLN A 210 -10.67 -13.68 10.92
CA GLN A 210 -11.32 -14.73 11.71
C GLN A 210 -10.37 -15.10 12.86
N ASN A 211 -9.07 -15.17 12.54
CA ASN A 211 -8.00 -15.41 13.49
C ASN A 211 -7.73 -14.18 14.39
N SER A 212 -8.00 -12.95 13.94
CA SER A 212 -7.78 -11.69 14.66
C SER A 212 -9.06 -10.96 15.10
N ARG A 213 -10.28 -11.39 14.76
CA ARG A 213 -11.55 -10.91 15.38
C ARG A 213 -11.64 -11.40 16.82
N ASN A 214 -10.72 -12.27 17.24
CA ASN A 214 -10.38 -12.49 18.63
C ASN A 214 -9.40 -11.44 19.22
N SER A 215 -9.07 -10.37 18.48
CA SER A 215 -8.12 -9.32 18.86
C SER A 215 -8.60 -7.91 18.40
N ALA A 216 -9.62 -7.44 19.14
CA ALA A 216 -9.87 -6.07 19.61
C ALA A 216 -10.00 -4.89 18.61
N GLU A 217 -11.23 -4.38 18.48
CA GLU A 217 -11.46 -2.94 18.63
C GLU A 217 -11.13 -2.52 20.07
N ASN A 218 -10.26 -1.53 20.23
CA ASN A 218 -9.83 -0.86 21.48
C ASN A 218 -9.18 -1.72 22.58
N GLY A 219 -7.85 -1.65 22.66
CA GLY A 219 -7.06 -2.10 23.81
C GLY A 219 -6.46 -3.48 23.62
N GLY A 220 -5.13 -3.53 23.52
CA GLY A 220 -4.35 -4.74 23.28
C GLY A 220 -4.76 -5.90 24.18
N ARG A 221 -5.13 -7.01 23.55
CA ARG A 221 -5.22 -8.33 24.19
C ARG A 221 -4.41 -9.33 23.36
N PRO A 222 -3.85 -10.39 24.00
CA PRO A 222 -2.88 -11.28 23.39
C PRO A 222 -3.49 -12.04 22.22
N LEU A 223 -2.65 -12.35 21.23
CA LEU A 223 -2.99 -13.25 20.13
C LEU A 223 -3.33 -14.65 20.67
N VAL A 224 -4.36 -15.29 20.13
CA VAL A 224 -4.85 -16.61 20.56
C VAL A 224 -3.94 -17.72 20.03
N ASP A 225 -3.80 -18.83 20.77
CA ASP A 225 -3.12 -20.04 20.31
C ASP A 225 -3.70 -20.54 18.97
N GLY A 226 -2.82 -20.77 17.98
CA GLY A 226 -3.18 -21.38 16.69
C GLY A 226 -3.20 -20.46 15.46
N VAL A 227 -2.81 -19.19 15.57
CA VAL A 227 -2.75 -18.28 14.42
C VAL A 227 -1.52 -18.54 13.54
N VAL A 228 -1.72 -18.55 12.22
CA VAL A 228 -0.63 -18.51 11.23
C VAL A 228 0.09 -17.18 11.36
N VAL A 229 1.34 -17.22 11.81
CA VAL A 229 2.12 -16.01 12.08
C VAL A 229 2.70 -15.44 10.78
N VAL A 230 3.14 -16.32 9.88
CA VAL A 230 3.66 -15.93 8.55
C VAL A 230 3.38 -17.02 7.53
N ASP A 231 3.15 -16.61 6.28
CA ASP A 231 2.94 -17.49 5.15
C ASP A 231 4.14 -17.43 4.19
N LEU A 232 4.97 -18.47 4.22
CA LEU A 232 6.18 -18.54 3.41
C LEU A 232 5.90 -18.99 1.98
N VAL A 233 4.76 -19.63 1.70
CA VAL A 233 4.34 -19.94 0.32
C VAL A 233 4.08 -18.64 -0.43
N VAL A 234 3.34 -17.71 0.21
CA VAL A 234 3.11 -16.35 -0.31
C VAL A 234 4.42 -15.59 -0.46
N LEU A 235 5.28 -15.60 0.57
CA LEU A 235 6.54 -14.84 0.52
C LEU A 235 7.49 -15.37 -0.56
N ARG A 236 7.60 -16.69 -0.72
CA ARG A 236 8.40 -17.32 -1.77
C ARG A 236 7.88 -16.97 -3.16
N TYR A 237 6.57 -17.02 -3.36
CA TYR A 237 5.94 -16.61 -4.62
C TYR A 237 6.14 -15.10 -4.90
N SER A 238 5.95 -14.25 -3.90
CA SER A 238 6.22 -12.80 -4.02
C SER A 238 7.69 -12.51 -4.35
N THR A 239 8.60 -13.29 -3.77
CA THR A 239 10.05 -13.20 -4.06
C THR A 239 10.36 -13.60 -5.50
N ALA A 240 9.73 -14.66 -6.01
CA ALA A 240 9.91 -15.10 -7.40
C ALA A 240 9.45 -14.05 -8.42
N ILE A 241 8.44 -13.25 -8.09
CA ILE A 241 7.93 -12.17 -8.95
C ILE A 241 8.80 -10.92 -8.85
N ASN A 242 9.14 -10.51 -7.63
CA ASN A 242 9.76 -9.21 -7.37
C ASN A 242 11.30 -9.24 -7.29
N TYR A 243 11.89 -10.44 -7.29
CA TYR A 243 13.35 -10.64 -7.19
C TYR A 243 13.98 -9.88 -6.03
N TYR A 244 13.41 -10.03 -4.82
CA TYR A 244 13.93 -9.34 -3.64
C TYR A 244 15.40 -9.69 -3.41
N THR A 245 16.25 -8.67 -3.27
CA THR A 245 17.67 -8.84 -2.94
C THR A 245 17.91 -8.91 -1.43
N ALA A 246 16.98 -8.40 -0.63
CA ALA A 246 16.98 -8.46 0.82
C ALA A 246 15.54 -8.31 1.35
N LEU A 247 15.31 -8.79 2.57
CA LEU A 247 14.04 -8.68 3.28
C LEU A 247 14.15 -7.73 4.49
N ASN A 248 13.04 -7.05 4.79
CA ASN A 248 12.82 -6.32 6.03
C ASN A 248 11.70 -7.03 6.82
N LEU A 249 12.06 -7.71 7.92
CA LEU A 249 11.13 -8.43 8.78
C LEU A 249 10.63 -7.50 9.89
N THR A 250 9.42 -6.97 9.75
CA THR A 250 8.86 -6.01 10.70
C THR A 250 8.01 -6.66 11.79
N LYS A 251 7.88 -6.00 12.94
CA LYS A 251 7.00 -6.39 14.05
C LYS A 251 7.36 -7.73 14.68
N LEU A 252 8.65 -8.02 14.84
CA LEU A 252 9.11 -9.23 15.51
C LEU A 252 8.63 -9.28 16.97
N ASP A 253 8.55 -8.11 17.62
CA ASP A 253 8.09 -7.90 19.00
C ASP A 253 6.66 -8.38 19.26
N VAL A 254 5.82 -8.44 18.22
CA VAL A 254 4.45 -8.97 18.35
C VAL A 254 4.45 -10.47 18.68
N LEU A 255 5.54 -11.18 18.41
CA LEU A 255 5.66 -12.62 18.65
C LEU A 255 6.23 -12.98 20.03
N ASP A 256 6.57 -11.96 20.84
CA ASP A 256 7.25 -12.11 22.13
C ASP A 256 6.52 -13.00 23.14
N THR A 257 5.19 -13.10 23.04
CA THR A 257 4.36 -13.81 24.01
C THR A 257 4.02 -15.25 23.61
N PHE A 258 4.33 -15.67 22.39
CA PHE A 258 3.90 -16.99 21.90
C PHE A 258 4.71 -18.13 22.51
N GLU A 259 4.02 -19.25 22.80
CA GLU A 259 4.65 -20.54 23.14
C GLU A 259 5.17 -21.25 21.90
N THR A 260 4.35 -21.27 20.85
CA THR A 260 4.62 -21.92 19.59
C THR A 260 4.22 -21.00 18.45
N ILE A 261 5.09 -20.86 17.46
CA ILE A 261 4.89 -20.06 16.26
C ILE A 261 4.58 -21.02 15.11
N LYS A 262 3.40 -20.86 14.51
CA LYS A 262 2.99 -21.65 13.33
C LYS A 262 3.30 -20.89 12.05
N ILE A 263 4.01 -21.55 11.14
CA ILE A 263 4.49 -20.99 9.88
C ILE A 263 3.91 -21.81 8.74
N ALA A 264 3.17 -21.20 7.81
CA ALA A 264 2.69 -21.91 6.63
C ALA A 264 3.85 -22.13 5.64
N VAL A 265 4.12 -23.38 5.31
CA VAL A 265 5.27 -23.79 4.47
C VAL A 265 4.86 -24.48 3.18
N ALA A 266 3.64 -25.00 3.10
CA ALA A 266 3.09 -25.59 1.90
C ALA A 266 1.57 -25.52 1.91
N TYR A 267 0.97 -25.66 0.74
CA TYR A 267 -0.46 -25.86 0.57
C TYR A 267 -0.68 -27.21 -0.08
N LYS A 268 -1.73 -27.91 0.33
CA LYS A 268 -2.17 -29.16 -0.29
C LYS A 268 -3.55 -28.99 -0.89
N ASP A 269 -3.73 -29.57 -2.06
CA ASP A 269 -5.05 -29.68 -2.65
C ASP A 269 -5.92 -30.61 -1.77
N PRO A 270 -7.14 -30.20 -1.43
CA PRO A 270 -7.98 -30.96 -0.50
C PRO A 270 -8.58 -32.23 -1.11
N GLU A 271 -8.68 -32.32 -2.44
CA GLU A 271 -9.29 -33.47 -3.13
C GLU A 271 -8.24 -34.55 -3.39
N SER A 272 -7.07 -34.16 -3.91
CA SER A 272 -5.96 -35.07 -4.23
C SER A 272 -5.01 -35.31 -3.05
N GLY A 273 -4.92 -34.39 -2.09
CA GLY A 273 -3.95 -34.42 -1.00
C GLY A 273 -2.51 -34.08 -1.43
N GLU A 274 -2.29 -33.80 -2.71
CA GLU A 274 -0.98 -33.45 -3.26
C GLU A 274 -0.57 -32.03 -2.87
N GLU A 275 0.74 -31.80 -2.73
CA GLU A 275 1.28 -30.48 -2.47
C GLU A 275 1.21 -29.60 -3.72
N LEU A 276 0.67 -28.39 -3.57
CA LEU A 276 0.64 -27.39 -4.62
C LEU A 276 2.07 -26.90 -4.89
N ALA A 277 2.48 -26.95 -6.16
CA ALA A 277 3.82 -26.55 -6.57
C ALA A 277 4.14 -25.07 -6.26
N SER A 278 3.12 -24.21 -6.28
CA SER A 278 3.25 -22.78 -5.99
C SER A 278 1.93 -22.20 -5.50
N TYR A 279 1.93 -20.88 -5.28
CA TYR A 279 0.72 -20.16 -4.89
C TYR A 279 -0.36 -20.27 -5.98
N PRO A 280 -1.57 -20.76 -5.68
CA PRO A 280 -2.61 -20.94 -6.69
C PRO A 280 -3.15 -19.59 -7.16
N THR A 281 -3.36 -19.46 -8.47
CA THR A 281 -4.01 -18.29 -9.08
C THR A 281 -5.53 -18.36 -9.00
N ASP A 282 -6.08 -19.58 -8.86
CA ASP A 282 -7.51 -19.81 -8.73
C ASP A 282 -7.96 -19.57 -7.27
N PRO A 283 -8.85 -18.60 -7.03
CA PRO A 283 -9.37 -18.32 -5.69
C PRO A 283 -10.12 -19.47 -5.04
N ASP A 284 -10.71 -20.39 -5.80
CA ASP A 284 -11.49 -21.51 -5.26
C ASP A 284 -10.59 -22.65 -4.81
N ILE A 285 -9.45 -22.84 -5.50
CA ILE A 285 -8.39 -23.75 -5.04
C ILE A 285 -7.76 -23.20 -3.76
N LEU A 286 -7.43 -21.90 -3.74
CA LEU A 286 -6.84 -21.27 -2.56
C LEU A 286 -7.73 -21.40 -1.31
N ASP A 287 -9.04 -21.22 -1.47
CA ASP A 287 -9.98 -21.27 -0.36
C ASP A 287 -10.04 -22.64 0.31
N ARG A 288 -10.01 -23.67 -0.52
CA ARG A 288 -10.14 -25.05 -0.08
C ARG A 288 -8.79 -25.70 0.24
N ALA A 289 -7.68 -25.05 -0.10
CA ALA A 289 -6.34 -25.55 0.15
C ALA A 289 -6.09 -25.83 1.65
N HIS A 290 -5.55 -27.00 1.95
CA HIS A 290 -5.08 -27.37 3.28
C HIS A 290 -3.68 -26.81 3.51
N VAL A 291 -3.55 -25.95 4.53
CA VAL A 291 -2.26 -25.35 4.87
C VAL A 291 -1.43 -26.33 5.71
N VAL A 292 -0.18 -26.55 5.31
CA VAL A 292 0.81 -27.33 6.05
C VAL A 292 1.64 -26.37 6.89
N TYR A 293 1.68 -26.63 8.21
CA TYR A 293 2.40 -25.81 9.17
C TYR A 293 3.71 -26.43 9.61
N HIS A 294 4.74 -25.59 9.69
CA HIS A 294 5.93 -25.85 10.49
C HIS A 294 5.77 -25.12 11.83
N GLU A 295 6.01 -25.82 12.94
CA GLU A 295 5.91 -25.26 14.29
C GLU A 295 7.30 -25.04 14.86
N MET A 296 7.56 -23.82 15.33
CA MET A 296 8.79 -23.44 16.01
C MET A 296 8.50 -22.98 17.44
N PRO A 297 9.40 -23.23 18.41
CA PRO A 297 9.22 -22.69 19.75
C PRO A 297 9.27 -21.16 19.72
N GLY A 298 8.32 -20.52 20.41
CA GLY A 298 8.40 -19.09 20.71
C GLY A 298 9.41 -18.81 21.82
N TRP A 299 9.65 -17.54 22.12
CA TRP A 299 10.73 -17.11 23.03
C TRP A 299 10.27 -16.53 24.36
N LYS A 300 8.98 -16.22 24.53
CA LYS A 300 8.37 -15.75 25.80
C LYS A 300 9.16 -14.65 26.51
N ARG A 301 9.76 -13.73 25.75
CA ARG A 301 10.57 -12.63 26.28
C ARG A 301 10.51 -11.43 25.36
N PRO A 302 10.66 -10.20 25.90
CA PRO A 302 10.63 -9.01 25.08
C PRO A 302 11.81 -8.96 24.11
N THR A 303 11.54 -8.66 22.84
CA THR A 303 12.52 -8.27 21.82
C THR A 303 12.47 -6.79 21.51
N THR A 304 11.56 -6.04 22.16
CA THR A 304 11.39 -4.61 21.94
C THR A 304 12.70 -3.85 22.17
N ASN A 305 13.06 -2.97 21.22
CA ASN A 305 14.28 -2.14 21.25
C ASN A 305 15.61 -2.88 21.22
N VAL A 306 15.64 -4.21 20.98
CA VAL A 306 16.88 -4.93 20.70
C VAL A 306 17.55 -4.33 19.46
N LYS A 307 18.87 -4.11 19.55
CA LYS A 307 19.66 -3.38 18.54
C LYS A 307 20.59 -4.24 17.70
N THR A 308 20.95 -5.43 18.17
CA THR A 308 21.83 -6.34 17.44
C THR A 308 21.18 -7.71 17.29
N PHE A 309 21.49 -8.41 16.20
CA PHE A 309 20.94 -9.74 15.95
C PHE A 309 21.34 -10.76 17.03
N GLY A 310 22.58 -10.66 17.53
CA GLY A 310 23.10 -11.56 18.57
C GLY A 310 22.40 -11.44 19.93
N ASP A 311 21.82 -10.28 20.22
CA ASP A 311 21.08 -10.02 21.46
C ASP A 311 19.64 -10.58 21.44
N LEU A 312 19.14 -11.01 20.27
CA LEU A 312 17.84 -11.66 20.18
C LEU A 312 17.88 -13.04 20.88
N PRO A 313 16.76 -13.50 21.47
CA PRO A 313 16.65 -14.89 21.91
C PRO A 313 17.00 -15.86 20.78
N LYS A 314 17.64 -16.98 21.11
CA LYS A 314 18.06 -17.97 20.11
C LYS A 314 16.90 -18.44 19.23
N GLN A 315 15.71 -18.63 19.80
CA GLN A 315 14.51 -19.00 19.05
C GLN A 315 14.08 -17.94 18.02
N ALA A 316 14.26 -16.64 18.34
CA ALA A 316 13.97 -15.56 17.40
C ALA A 316 15.01 -15.50 16.28
N GLN A 317 16.29 -15.76 16.60
CA GLN A 317 17.35 -15.89 15.59
C GLN A 317 17.05 -17.06 14.65
N ASP A 318 16.69 -18.23 15.20
CA ASP A 318 16.35 -19.43 14.44
C ASP A 318 15.12 -19.19 13.54
N TYR A 319 14.13 -18.45 14.04
CA TYR A 319 12.96 -18.04 13.25
C TYR A 319 13.35 -17.20 12.02
N VAL A 320 14.23 -16.20 12.21
CA VAL A 320 14.74 -15.37 11.11
C VAL A 320 15.53 -16.22 10.11
N GLU A 321 16.44 -17.05 10.58
CA GLU A 321 17.27 -17.93 9.74
C GLU A 321 16.43 -18.96 8.97
N PHE A 322 15.35 -19.46 9.58
CA PHE A 322 14.40 -20.35 8.92
C PHE A 322 13.70 -19.67 7.74
N ILE A 323 13.23 -18.43 7.93
CA ILE A 323 12.64 -17.63 6.84
C ILE A 323 13.66 -17.42 5.71
N GLU A 324 14.89 -17.04 6.04
CA GLU A 324 15.95 -16.86 5.04
C GLU A 324 16.23 -18.13 4.24
N SER A 325 16.34 -19.26 4.94
CA SER A 325 16.61 -20.57 4.34
C SER A 325 15.48 -21.01 3.41
N PHE A 326 14.23 -20.84 3.85
CA PHE A 326 13.06 -21.24 3.07
C PHE A 326 12.86 -20.38 1.81
N VAL A 327 13.05 -19.06 1.92
CA VAL A 327 12.80 -18.12 0.83
C VAL A 327 14.01 -17.98 -0.10
N GLY A 328 15.22 -18.24 0.42
CA GLY A 328 16.48 -18.05 -0.31
C GLY A 328 16.97 -16.61 -0.36
N VAL A 329 16.41 -15.71 0.47
CA VAL A 329 16.77 -14.28 0.52
C VAL A 329 17.10 -13.87 1.95
N LYS A 330 18.16 -13.09 2.13
CA LYS A 330 18.61 -12.63 3.45
C LYS A 330 17.72 -11.55 4.03
N VAL A 331 17.44 -11.66 5.33
CA VAL A 331 16.82 -10.62 6.13
C VAL A 331 17.93 -9.65 6.55
N LYS A 332 17.85 -8.43 6.05
CA LYS A 332 18.82 -7.36 6.34
C LYS A 332 18.33 -6.43 7.44
N TRP A 333 17.02 -6.25 7.55
CA TRP A 333 16.42 -5.38 8.55
C TRP A 333 15.38 -6.12 9.37
N ILE A 334 15.37 -5.91 10.69
CA ILE A 334 14.42 -6.53 11.62
C ILE A 334 13.81 -5.44 12.51
N GLY A 335 12.51 -5.20 12.38
CA GLY A 335 11.79 -4.24 13.20
C GLY A 335 11.43 -4.84 14.56
N THR A 336 11.89 -4.21 15.63
CA THR A 336 11.70 -4.59 17.04
C THR A 336 10.83 -3.58 17.80
N GLY A 337 10.01 -2.81 17.09
CA GLY A 337 9.09 -1.86 17.69
C GLY A 337 8.57 -0.84 16.69
N PRO A 338 7.69 0.08 17.13
CA PRO A 338 7.04 1.07 16.27
C PRO A 338 7.93 2.29 15.95
N ASP A 339 8.95 2.57 16.79
CA ASP A 339 9.83 3.71 16.59
C ASP A 339 10.81 3.48 15.45
N ARG A 340 11.20 4.56 14.76
CA ARG A 340 12.17 4.52 13.66
C ARG A 340 13.49 3.84 14.04
N GLU A 341 13.93 4.03 15.29
CA GLU A 341 15.19 3.48 15.79
C GLU A 341 15.05 2.02 16.27
N SER A 342 13.85 1.47 16.36
CA SER A 342 13.59 0.09 16.79
C SER A 342 13.79 -0.87 15.60
N MET A 343 15.01 -0.88 15.07
CA MET A 343 15.40 -1.65 13.90
C MET A 343 16.81 -2.25 14.12
N ILE A 344 16.97 -3.53 13.81
CA ILE A 344 18.28 -4.20 13.71
C ILE A 344 18.70 -4.19 12.24
N GLU A 345 19.95 -3.83 11.97
CA GLU A 345 20.61 -4.11 10.68
C GLU A 345 21.50 -5.34 10.85
N LYS A 346 21.25 -6.38 10.05
CA LYS A 346 21.92 -7.69 10.04
C LYS A 346 22.72 -7.85 8.75
#